data_AF-A0A6V7K5F1-F1
#
_entry.id   AF-A0A6V7K5F1-F1
#
_cell.length_a   1.000
_cell.length_b   1.000
_cell.length_c   1.000
_cell.angle_alpha   90.00
_cell.angle_beta   90.00
_cell.angle_gamma   90.00
#
_symmetry.space_group_name_H-M   'P 1'
#
loop_
_entity.id
_entity.type
_entity.pdbx_description
1 polymer ?
#
loop_
_entity_poly.entity_id
_entity_poly.type
_entity_poly.pdbx_seq_one_letter_code
_entity_poly.pdbx_strand_id
1 'polypeptide(L)' 'IGYKMAPTWMEFYYAKDNLIGDRLEFTKDLSGKWSHRRLAA' A
#
# COMPACT_ATOMS: atom_id res chain seq x y z
N ILE A 1 10.68 16.14 20.99
CA ILE A 1 9.90 14.89 21.16
C ILE A 1 9.71 14.28 19.78
N GLY A 2 9.84 12.96 19.63
CA GLY A 2 9.69 12.26 18.35
C GLY A 2 8.76 11.06 18.48
N TYR A 3 8.04 10.76 17.41
CA TYR A 3 7.08 9.66 17.35
C TYR A 3 7.40 8.74 16.18
N LYS A 4 7.19 7.45 16.37
CA LYS A 4 7.33 6.44 15.31
C LYS A 4 5.95 6.08 14.78
N MET A 5 5.80 6.12 13.47
CA MET A 5 4.61 5.58 12.81
C MET A 5 4.73 4.06 12.68
N ALA A 6 3.70 3.35 13.13
CA ALA A 6 3.53 1.93 12.92
C ALA A 6 2.43 1.74 11.86
N PRO A 7 2.78 1.56 10.58
CA PRO A 7 1.79 1.47 9.51
C PRO A 7 0.99 0.18 9.62
N THR A 8 -0.33 0.31 9.46
CA THR A 8 -1.27 -0.80 9.28
C THR A 8 -1.69 -0.95 7.81
N TRP A 9 -1.33 0.03 6.97
CA TRP A 9 -1.66 0.10 5.56
C TRP A 9 -0.56 0.87 4.81
N MET A 10 -0.27 0.44 3.59
CA MET A 10 0.66 1.10 2.66
C MET A 10 0.19 0.92 1.22
N GLU A 11 0.29 1.95 0.40
CA GLU A 11 0.05 1.86 -1.04
C GLU A 11 1.31 2.27 -1.81
N PHE A 12 1.63 1.49 -2.83
CA PHE A 12 2.66 1.81 -3.82
C PHE A 12 1.99 2.12 -5.15
N TYR A 13 2.24 3.33 -5.65
CA TYR A 13 1.72 3.82 -6.93
C TYR A 13 2.86 3.99 -7.92
N TYR A 14 2.71 3.37 -9.09
CA TYR A 14 3.61 3.55 -10.23
C TYR A 14 2.81 4.16 -11.40
N ALA A 15 3.03 5.45 -11.65
CA ALA A 15 2.48 6.12 -12.82
C ALA A 15 3.13 5.57 -14.10
N LYS A 16 2.31 5.03 -14.99
CA LYS A 16 2.67 4.84 -16.40
C LYS A 16 2.04 5.97 -17.21
N ASP A 17 2.70 6.35 -18.29
CA ASP A 17 2.30 7.46 -19.18
C ASP A 17 0.87 7.31 -19.77
N ASN A 18 0.28 6.10 -19.72
CA ASN A 18 -1.00 5.76 -20.32
C ASN A 18 -2.22 5.86 -19.38
N LEU A 19 -2.22 6.74 -18.37
CA LEU A 19 -3.32 6.99 -17.40
C LEU A 19 -3.76 5.79 -16.54
N ILE A 20 -3.29 4.57 -16.84
CA ILE A 20 -3.49 3.35 -16.06
C ILE A 20 -2.19 3.07 -15.31
N GLY A 21 -2.12 3.55 -14.07
CA GLY A 21 -1.00 3.31 -13.16
C GLY A 21 -1.11 1.96 -12.46
N ASP A 22 0.03 1.34 -12.16
CA ASP A 22 0.05 0.12 -11.34
C ASP A 22 -0.05 0.51 -9.86
N ARG A 23 -1.06 -0.04 -9.16
CA ARG A 23 -1.30 0.19 -7.74
C ARG A 23 -1.23 -1.10 -6.96
N LEU A 24 -0.37 -1.14 -5.95
CA LEU A 24 -0.25 -2.26 -5.01
C LEU A 24 -0.61 -1.77 -3.61
N GLU A 25 -1.66 -2.35 -3.04
CA GLU A 25 -2.08 -2.08 -1.68
C GLU A 25 -1.61 -3.20 -0.75
N PHE A 26 -1.03 -2.81 0.39
CA PHE A 26 -0.64 -3.69 1.48
C PHE A 26 -1.43 -3.34 2.74
N THR A 27 -2.01 -4.36 3.37
CA THR A 27 -2.77 -4.20 4.62
C THR A 27 -2.28 -5.19 5.66
N LYS A 28 -2.13 -4.72 6.89
CA LYS A 28 -1.75 -5.55 8.04
C LYS A 28 -3.00 -5.95 8.81
N ASP A 29 -3.19 -7.24 9.00
CA ASP A 29 -4.28 -7.74 9.84
C ASP A 29 -3.98 -7.58 11.34
N LEU A 30 -4.96 -7.91 12.19
CA LEU A 30 -4.83 -7.83 13.65
C LEU A 30 -3.78 -8.80 14.22
N SER A 31 -3.43 -9.87 13.49
CA SER A 31 -2.35 -10.80 13.86
C SER A 31 -0.96 -10.28 13.44
N GLY A 32 -0.93 -9.16 12.74
CA GLY A 32 0.28 -8.52 12.26
C GLY A 32 0.78 -9.07 10.91
N LYS A 33 0.01 -9.91 10.22
CA LYS A 33 0.37 -10.44 8.91
C LYS A 33 -0.01 -9.44 7.83
N TRP A 34 0.85 -9.32 6.83
CA TRP A 34 0.61 -8.49 5.66
C TRP A 34 -0.05 -9.31 4.55
N SER A 35 -1.09 -8.75 3.95
CA SER A 35 -1.64 -9.19 2.68
C SER A 35 -1.50 -8.08 1.66
N HIS A 36 -1.50 -8.44 0.37
CA HIS A 36 -1.44 -7.46 -0.70
C HIS A 36 -2.48 -7.75 -1.78
N ARG A 37 -2.92 -6.69 -2.46
CA ARG A 37 -3.74 -6.80 -3.68
C ARG A 37 -3.34 -5.75 -4.69
N ARG A 38 -3.52 -6.08 -5.98
CA ARG A 38 -3.38 -5.12 -7.07
C ARG A 38 -4.71 -4.39 -7.25
N LEU A 39 -4.64 -3.06 -7.32
CA LEU A 39 -5.78 -2.22 -7.68
C LEU A 39 -5.68 -1.91 -9.17
N ALA A 40 -6.80 -2.02 -9.89
CA ALA A 40 -6.89 -1.53 -11.26
C ALA A 40 -7.04 0.00 -11.23
N ALA A 41 -6.30 0.69 -12.08
CA ALA A 41 -6.50 2.11 -12.39
C ALA A 41 -7.34 2.25 -13.65
#